data_AF-A0A1V5NMC4-F1
#
_entry.id   AF-A0A1V5NMC4-F1
#
_cell.length_a   1.000
_cell.length_b   1.000
_cell.length_c   1.000
_cell.angle_alpha   90.00
_cell.angle_beta   90.00
_cell.angle_gamma   90.00
#
_symmetry.space_group_name_H-M   'P 1'
#
loop_
_entity.id
_entity.type
_entity.pdbx_description
1 polymer ?
#
loop_
_entity_poly.entity_id
_entity_poly.type
_entity_poly.pdbx_seq_one_letter_code
_entity_poly.pdbx_strand_id
1 'polypeptide(L)'
;MKKVFDRKELEELAALTPEMIEKLSYEDAMERLEQTVEALEQEGTPLELGLRLYEVGTGLSRRCGNVLDAAEARMLQLIGNIESAREEPFDPEKDGRPS
;
A
#
# COMPACT_ATOMS: atom_id res chain seq x y z
N MET A 1 22.32 -9.00 11.13
CA MET A 1 21.97 -10.43 10.99
C MET A 1 20.58 -10.50 10.39
N LYS A 2 20.32 -11.39 9.44
CA LYS A 2 18.94 -11.70 9.02
C LYS A 2 18.18 -12.28 10.22
N LYS A 3 16.92 -11.90 10.42
CA LYS A 3 16.07 -12.50 11.46
C LYS A 3 15.90 -13.99 11.13
N VAL A 4 15.96 -14.84 12.15
CA VAL A 4 15.59 -16.27 12.01
C VAL A 4 14.19 -16.41 12.59
N PHE A 5 13.26 -16.90 11.78
CA PHE A 5 11.87 -17.08 12.13
C PHE A 5 11.68 -18.48 12.73
N ASP A 6 11.05 -18.54 13.90
CA ASP A 6 10.61 -19.82 14.45
C ASP A 6 9.33 -20.32 13.75
N ARG A 7 8.94 -21.56 14.04
CA ARG A 7 7.79 -22.18 13.38
C ARG A 7 6.48 -21.43 13.62
N LYS A 8 6.28 -20.89 14.81
CA LYS A 8 5.05 -20.17 15.15
C LYS A 8 4.99 -18.85 14.39
N GLU A 9 6.11 -18.14 14.29
CA GLU A 9 6.21 -16.92 13.51
C GLU A 9 5.94 -17.17 12.01
N LEU A 10 6.49 -18.25 11.45
CA LEU A 10 6.23 -18.65 10.06
C LEU A 10 4.75 -18.96 9.82
N GLU A 11 4.12 -19.70 10.74
CA GLU A 11 2.69 -20.05 10.66
C GLU A 11 1.80 -18.81 10.80
N GLU A 12 2.18 -17.83 11.63
CA GLU A 12 1.45 -16.58 11.79
C GLU A 12 1.52 -15.71 10.52
N LEU A 13 2.70 -15.57 9.92
CA LEU A 13 2.87 -14.87 8.64
C LEU A 13 2.08 -15.57 7.52
N ALA A 14 2.16 -16.90 7.44
CA ALA A 14 1.46 -17.69 6.44
C ALA A 14 -0.08 -17.70 6.62
N ALA A 15 -0.58 -17.31 7.79
CA ALA A 15 -2.02 -17.26 8.10
C ALA A 15 -2.68 -15.93 7.68
N LEU A 16 -1.92 -14.96 7.14
CA LEU A 16 -2.47 -13.71 6.64
C LEU A 16 -3.45 -13.96 5.47
N THR A 17 -4.73 -13.71 5.71
CA THR A 17 -5.77 -13.83 4.69
C THR A 17 -5.83 -12.58 3.79
N PRO A 18 -6.36 -12.69 2.57
CA PRO A 18 -6.56 -11.52 1.69
C PRO A 18 -7.35 -10.39 2.37
N GLU A 19 -8.40 -10.71 3.13
CA GLU A 19 -9.23 -9.72 3.83
C GLU A 19 -8.47 -9.00 4.96
N MET A 20 -7.49 -9.65 5.58
CA MET A 20 -6.60 -9.02 6.56
C MET A 20 -5.59 -8.12 5.87
N ILE A 21 -4.98 -8.59 4.78
CA ILE A 21 -4.00 -7.84 3.99
C ILE A 21 -4.60 -6.53 3.44
N GLU A 22 -5.83 -6.57 2.92
CA GLU A 22 -6.51 -5.38 2.39
C GLU A 22 -6.74 -4.27 3.43
N LYS A 23 -6.80 -4.64 4.73
CA LYS A 23 -7.02 -3.68 5.82
C LYS A 23 -5.74 -3.03 6.34
N LEU A 24 -4.57 -3.48 5.89
CA LEU A 24 -3.29 -2.96 6.37
C LEU A 24 -3.00 -1.55 5.86
N SER A 25 -2.30 -0.76 6.67
CA SER A 25 -1.64 0.46 6.18
C SER A 25 -0.50 0.11 5.23
N TYR A 26 0.08 1.12 4.57
CA TYR A 26 1.24 0.91 3.71
C TYR A 26 2.43 0.38 4.51
N GLU A 27 2.73 1.02 5.64
CA GLU A 27 3.85 0.69 6.51
C GLU A 27 3.73 -0.73 7.05
N ASP A 28 2.54 -1.09 7.53
CA ASP A 28 2.21 -2.41 8.05
C ASP A 28 2.28 -3.51 6.98
N ALA A 29 1.87 -3.21 5.74
CA ALA A 29 1.93 -4.15 4.63
C ALA A 29 3.39 -4.33 4.16
N MET A 30 4.17 -3.25 4.13
CA MET A 30 5.58 -3.27 3.75
C MET A 30 6.43 -4.03 4.77
N GLU A 31 6.24 -3.79 6.07
CA GLU A 31 6.96 -4.52 7.12
C GLU A 31 6.69 -6.03 7.04
N ARG A 32 5.41 -6.42 6.88
CA ARG A 32 5.04 -7.83 6.71
C ARG A 32 5.60 -8.41 5.41
N LEU A 33 5.68 -7.62 4.34
CA LEU A 33 6.26 -8.07 3.06
C LEU A 33 7.74 -8.38 3.23
N GLU A 34 8.49 -7.48 3.87
CA GLU A 34 9.91 -7.69 4.18
C GLU A 34 10.11 -8.95 5.03
N GLN A 35 9.33 -9.11 6.10
CA GLN A 35 9.36 -10.32 6.94
C GLN A 35 9.05 -11.59 6.13
N THR A 36 8.07 -11.52 5.21
CA THR A 36 7.69 -12.65 4.36
C THR A 36 8.82 -13.04 3.39
N VAL A 37 9.50 -12.05 2.80
CA VAL A 37 10.67 -12.28 1.94
C VAL A 37 11.80 -12.91 2.73
N GLU A 38 12.14 -12.38 3.91
CA GLU A 38 13.17 -12.97 4.77
C GLU A 38 12.83 -14.41 5.18
N ALA A 39 11.56 -14.69 5.49
CA ALA A 39 11.09 -16.03 5.82
C ALA A 39 11.16 -17.01 4.63
N LEU A 40 10.92 -16.55 3.41
CA LEU A 40 11.07 -17.35 2.18
C LEU A 40 12.53 -17.68 1.87
N GLU A 41 13.46 -16.80 2.24
CA GLU A 41 14.90 -17.01 2.05
C GLU A 41 15.52 -17.91 3.13
N GLN A 42 14.80 -18.18 4.22
CA GLN A 42 15.29 -19.01 5.31
C GLN A 42 15.38 -20.50 4.91
N GLU A 43 16.55 -21.09 5.11
CA GLU A 43 16.75 -22.53 4.95
C GLU A 43 15.91 -23.32 5.97
N GLY A 44 15.29 -24.41 5.53
CA GLY A 44 14.49 -25.27 6.40
C GLY A 44 13.01 -24.87 6.53
N THR A 45 12.55 -23.82 5.84
CA THR A 45 11.12 -23.52 5.70
C THR A 45 10.41 -24.68 4.99
N PRO A 46 9.39 -25.31 5.61
CA PRO A 46 8.62 -26.39 4.98
C PRO A 46 7.96 -25.95 3.68
N LEU A 47 7.93 -26.81 2.66
CA LEU A 47 7.39 -26.49 1.33
C LEU A 47 5.97 -25.93 1.37
N GLU A 48 5.08 -26.53 2.16
CA GLU A 48 3.70 -26.07 2.30
C GLU A 48 3.62 -24.63 2.85
N LEU A 49 4.45 -24.31 3.85
CA LEU A 49 4.54 -22.95 4.38
C LEU A 49 5.17 -22.00 3.37
N GLY A 50 6.19 -22.43 2.62
CA GLY A 50 6.79 -21.63 1.56
C GLY A 50 5.78 -21.22 0.47
N LEU A 51 4.89 -22.13 0.06
CA LEU A 51 3.82 -21.80 -0.90
C LEU A 51 2.84 -20.77 -0.33
N ARG A 52 2.44 -20.92 0.94
CA ARG A 52 1.57 -19.94 1.62
C ARG A 52 2.24 -18.58 1.77
N LEU A 53 3.50 -18.55 2.20
CA LEU A 53 4.28 -17.33 2.32
C LEU A 53 4.43 -16.62 0.97
N TYR A 54 4.59 -17.37 -0.13
CA TYR A 54 4.58 -16.79 -1.46
C TYR A 54 3.24 -16.13 -1.79
N GLU A 55 2.11 -16.82 -1.56
CA GLU A 55 0.77 -16.25 -1.75
C GLU A 55 0.60 -14.96 -0.94
N VAL A 56 0.93 -15.00 0.35
CA VAL A 56 0.90 -13.83 1.26
C VAL A 56 1.79 -12.69 0.74
N GLY A 57 3.03 -12.98 0.34
CA GLY A 57 3.97 -12.00 -0.17
C GLY A 57 3.46 -11.31 -1.45
N THR A 58 2.86 -12.07 -2.37
CA THR A 58 2.24 -11.47 -3.56
C THR A 58 1.03 -10.60 -3.22
N GLY A 59 0.22 -11.00 -2.23
CA GLY A 59 -0.89 -10.20 -1.72
C GLY A 59 -0.42 -8.88 -1.10
N LEU A 60 0.59 -8.94 -0.23
CA LEU A 60 1.19 -7.76 0.40
C LEU A 60 1.81 -6.81 -0.63
N SER A 61 2.53 -7.33 -1.62
CA SER A 61 3.10 -6.53 -2.71
C SER A 61 2.01 -5.80 -3.51
N ARG A 62 0.91 -6.47 -3.85
CA ARG A 62 -0.26 -5.83 -4.49
C ARG A 62 -0.88 -4.77 -3.60
N ARG A 63 -1.03 -5.04 -2.31
CA ARG A 63 -1.56 -4.07 -1.34
C ARG A 63 -0.72 -2.79 -1.30
N CYS A 64 0.61 -2.91 -1.21
CA CYS A 64 1.52 -1.77 -1.24
C CYS A 64 1.34 -0.94 -2.52
N GLY A 65 1.29 -1.61 -3.68
CA GLY A 65 1.02 -0.95 -4.97
C GLY A 65 -0.31 -0.18 -4.96
N ASN A 66 -1.40 -0.82 -4.56
CA ASN A 66 -2.73 -0.19 -4.50
C ASN A 66 -2.75 1.05 -3.60
N VAL A 67 -2.01 1.07 -2.49
CA VAL A 67 -1.94 2.24 -1.60
C VAL A 67 -1.19 3.39 -2.27
N LEU A 68 -0.08 3.10 -2.96
CA LEU A 68 0.70 4.09 -3.69
C LEU A 68 -0.10 4.66 -4.88
N ASP A 69 -0.76 3.81 -5.66
CA ASP A 69 -1.62 4.22 -6.77
C ASP A 69 -2.74 5.15 -6.31
N ALA A 70 -3.38 4.82 -5.17
CA ALA A 70 -4.42 5.66 -4.58
C ALA A 70 -3.88 7.01 -4.07
N ALA A 71 -2.66 7.03 -3.54
CA ALA A 71 -2.00 8.26 -3.11
C ALA A 71 -1.65 9.15 -4.31
N GLU A 72 -1.11 8.57 -5.38
CA GLU A 72 -0.79 9.27 -6.63
C GLU A 72 -2.06 9.86 -7.28
N ALA A 73 -3.14 9.06 -7.37
CA ALA A 73 -4.41 9.54 -7.93
C ALA A 73 -4.97 10.74 -7.16
N ARG A 74 -4.89 10.73 -5.82
CA ARG A 74 -5.30 11.87 -4.99
C ARG A 74 -4.42 13.10 -5.23
N MET A 75 -3.10 12.92 -5.38
CA MET A 75 -2.20 14.02 -5.67
C MET A 75 -2.51 14.67 -7.03
N LEU A 76 -2.76 13.86 -8.07
CA LEU A 76 -3.13 14.36 -9.40
C LEU A 76 -4.45 15.14 -9.37
N GLN A 77 -5.46 14.67 -8.62
CA GLN A 77 -6.72 15.40 -8.43
C GLN A 77 -6.51 16.75 -7.75
N LEU A 78 -5.66 16.82 -6.72
CA LEU A 78 -5.35 18.08 -6.03
C LEU A 78 -4.66 19.08 -6.96
N ILE A 79 -3.72 18.63 -7.79
CA ILE A 79 -3.04 19.49 -8.76
C ILE A 79 -4.04 20.04 -9.79
N GLY A 80 -4.87 19.19 -10.40
CA GLY A 80 -5.88 19.64 -11.37
C GLY A 80 -6.91 20.60 -10.77
N ASN A 81 -7.27 20.41 -9.50
CA ASN A 81 -8.14 21.35 -8.77
C ASN A 81 -7.47 22.71 -8.53
N ILE A 82 -6.16 22.75 -8.29
CA ILE A 82 -5.42 24.02 -8.13
C ILE A 82 -5.34 24.77 -9.46
N GLU A 83 -5.13 24.07 -10.57
CA GLU A 83 -5.08 24.69 -11.90
C GLU A 83 -6.45 25.28 -12.29
N SER A 84 -7.54 24.53 -12.10
CA SER A 84 -8.89 25.03 -12.34
C SER A 84 -9.31 26.18 -11.41
N ALA A 85 -8.86 26.19 -10.15
CA ALA A 85 -9.10 27.30 -9.23
C ALA A 85 -8.31 28.58 -9.59
N ARG A 86 -7.29 28.50 -10.44
CA ARG A 86 -6.45 29.64 -10.87
C ARG A 86 -7.00 30.38 -12.09
N GLU A 87 -8.04 29.90 -12.75
CA GLU A 87 -8.57 30.50 -13.97
C GLU A 87 -10.10 30.70 -13.93
N GLU A 88 -10.56 31.73 -13.22
CA GLU A 88 -11.75 32.48 -13.65
C GLU A 88 -11.25 33.89 -14.02
N PRO A 89 -11.33 34.29 -15.31
CA PRO A 89 -11.04 35.66 -15.70
C PRO A 89 -11.95 36.59 -14.92
N PHE A 90 -11.39 37.61 -14.27
CA PHE A 90 -12.17 38.63 -13.59
C PHE A 90 -13.21 39.22 -14.56
N ASP A 91 -14.50 39.08 -14.20
CA ASP A 91 -15.60 39.62 -14.97
C ASP A 91 -16.07 40.92 -14.31
N PRO A 92 -15.69 42.10 -14.85
CA PRO A 92 -16.04 43.37 -14.24
C PRO A 92 -17.55 43.64 -14.21
N GLU A 93 -18.37 42.95 -15.02
CA GLU A 93 -19.83 43.10 -15.01
C GLU A 93 -20.49 42.25 -13.92
N LYS A 94 -19.89 41.12 -13.53
CA LYS A 94 -20.36 40.24 -12.44
C LYS A 94 -19.77 40.59 -11.07
N ASP A 95 -18.51 40.99 -11.04
CA ASP A 95 -17.70 41.08 -9.82
C ASP A 95 -17.58 42.51 -9.26
N GLY A 96 -18.17 43.50 -9.94
CA GLY A 96 -18.21 44.91 -9.52
C GLY A 96 -19.44 45.24 -8.65
N ARG A 97 -19.22 45.86 -7.47
CA ARG A 97 -20.28 46.44 -6.61
C ARG A 97 -21.17 47.42 -7.39
N PRO A 98 -22.50 47.43 -7.17
CA PRO A 98 -23.36 48.45 -7.76
C PRO A 98 -22.94 49.84 -7.25
N SER A 99 -22.98 50.81 -8.17
CA SER A 99 -22.72 52.24 -7.91
C SER A 99 -23.54 52.79 -6.75
#